data_AF-A0A248KI22-F1
#
_entry.id   AF-A0A248KI22-F1
#
_cell.length_a   1.000
_cell.length_b   1.000
_cell.length_c   1.000
_cell.angle_alpha   90.00
_cell.angle_beta   90.00
_cell.angle_gamma   90.00
#
_symmetry.space_group_name_H-M   'P 1'
#
loop_
_entity.id
_entity.type
_entity.pdbx_description
1 polymer ?
#
loop_
_entity_poly.entity_id
_entity_poly.type
_entity_poly.pdbx_seq_one_letter_code
_entity_poly.pdbx_strand_id
1 'polypeptide(L)'
;MNTYLHCLSHTPLVGYVDPAQDVLDEVNGVIAAASARIAAFDPELVVLFAPDHYNGFFYDVMPPFCLGVGATSIGDFSTAAGVLPVPTELAEACAHSVMKSGIDLAVSYCMQVDHGFAQPLELLLGGLDKVPVLPVFINGVATPLPGFQRTRMLGEAMGRFLSTLNKRVLILGSGGLSHQPPVPELAKVDAHMRDRLLGSGKQLPPDERELRQRRVIEAAERFVEDQKTLHPLNPIWDNQFMTLLEQGRLAELDAISNEELSAIAGKSTHEVKTWAAAFATLSAMGSYRTEGRYYRPIPEWIAGFGSLSATTTN
;
A
#
# COMPACT_ATOMS: atom_id res chain seq x y z
N MET A 1 -3.36 -17.59 -18.99
CA MET A 1 -2.55 -17.13 -17.84
C MET A 1 -3.55 -16.57 -16.85
N ASN A 2 -3.54 -17.02 -15.61
CA ASN A 2 -4.50 -16.53 -14.62
C ASN A 2 -3.76 -15.60 -13.68
N THR A 3 -4.18 -14.33 -13.62
CA THR A 3 -3.70 -13.33 -12.66
C THR A 3 -4.84 -13.03 -11.70
N TYR A 4 -4.51 -12.98 -10.41
CA TYR A 4 -5.43 -12.52 -9.37
C TYR A 4 -4.89 -11.23 -8.77
N LEU A 5 -5.79 -10.33 -8.40
CA LEU A 5 -5.48 -9.09 -7.72
C LEU A 5 -6.30 -9.00 -6.45
N HIS A 6 -5.69 -8.50 -5.38
CA HIS A 6 -6.41 -8.06 -4.20
C HIS A 6 -5.82 -6.76 -3.65
N CYS A 7 -6.67 -5.76 -3.45
CA CYS A 7 -6.31 -4.55 -2.73
C CYS A 7 -6.97 -4.52 -1.35
N LEU A 8 -6.23 -4.05 -0.34
CA LEU A 8 -6.67 -4.00 1.05
C LEU A 8 -6.06 -2.79 1.77
N SER A 9 -6.87 -2.07 2.55
CA SER A 9 -6.38 -1.06 3.50
C SER A 9 -5.45 -1.67 4.55
N HIS A 10 -4.40 -0.96 4.98
CA HIS A 10 -3.39 -1.49 5.92
C HIS A 10 -3.28 -0.75 7.26
N THR A 11 -4.38 -0.22 7.79
CA THR A 11 -4.31 0.62 8.99
C THR A 11 -3.51 -0.05 10.13
N PRO A 12 -2.51 0.64 10.72
CA PRO A 12 -1.71 0.09 11.81
C PRO A 12 -2.47 0.01 13.14
N LEU A 13 -3.72 0.48 13.18
CA LEU A 13 -4.55 0.61 14.39
C LEU A 13 -5.40 -0.62 14.71
N VAL A 14 -5.41 -1.63 13.82
CA VAL A 14 -6.04 -2.93 14.09
C VAL A 14 -5.44 -3.54 15.35
N GLY A 15 -6.29 -3.90 16.32
CA GLY A 15 -5.88 -4.44 17.62
C GLY A 15 -5.50 -3.38 18.66
N TYR A 16 -5.54 -2.08 18.33
CA TYR A 16 -5.25 -0.99 19.27
C TYR A 16 -6.47 -0.13 19.55
N VAL A 17 -7.16 0.32 18.51
CA VAL A 17 -8.36 1.16 18.61
C VAL A 17 -9.40 0.52 17.71
N ASP A 18 -9.91 -0.64 18.13
CA ASP A 18 -10.86 -1.38 17.31
C ASP A 18 -12.27 -0.80 17.39
N PRO A 19 -13.02 -0.83 16.27
CA PRO A 19 -14.43 -0.46 16.27
C PRO A 19 -15.27 -1.47 17.06
N ALA A 20 -16.57 -1.24 17.10
CA ALA A 20 -17.52 -2.20 17.66
C ALA A 20 -17.34 -3.61 17.06
N GLN A 21 -17.58 -4.64 17.87
CA GLN A 21 -17.28 -6.03 17.53
C GLN A 21 -17.94 -6.50 16.22
N ASP A 22 -19.15 -6.04 15.92
CA ASP A 22 -19.86 -6.36 14.68
C ASP A 22 -19.15 -5.83 13.44
N VAL A 23 -18.55 -4.64 13.53
CA VAL A 23 -17.71 -4.05 12.47
C VAL A 23 -16.39 -4.82 12.33
N LEU A 24 -15.79 -5.21 13.45
CA LEU A 24 -14.55 -5.99 13.44
C LEU A 24 -14.79 -7.37 12.82
N ASP A 25 -15.90 -8.04 13.17
CA ASP A 25 -16.30 -9.33 12.60
C ASP A 25 -16.61 -9.22 11.10
N GLU A 26 -17.25 -8.12 10.67
CA GLU A 26 -17.49 -7.79 9.26
C GLU A 26 -16.16 -7.71 8.48
N VAL A 27 -15.20 -6.90 8.96
CA VAL A 27 -13.88 -6.75 8.33
C VAL A 27 -13.10 -8.07 8.32
N ASN A 28 -13.09 -8.79 9.43
CA ASN A 28 -12.43 -10.09 9.54
C ASN A 28 -13.03 -11.10 8.56
N GLY A 29 -14.35 -11.10 8.38
CA GLY A 29 -15.03 -11.93 7.38
C GLY A 29 -14.62 -11.59 5.95
N VAL A 30 -14.47 -10.31 5.62
CA VAL A 30 -14.00 -9.85 4.30
C VAL A 30 -12.56 -10.32 4.04
N ILE A 31 -11.67 -10.15 5.01
CA ILE A 31 -10.26 -10.57 4.92
C ILE A 31 -10.17 -12.10 4.80
N ALA A 32 -10.90 -12.86 5.62
CA ALA A 32 -10.91 -14.32 5.56
C ALA A 32 -11.43 -14.83 4.21
N ALA A 33 -12.47 -14.21 3.66
CA ALA A 33 -12.99 -14.56 2.34
C ALA A 33 -11.99 -14.24 1.22
N ALA A 34 -11.25 -13.13 1.33
CA ALA A 34 -10.18 -12.77 0.39
C ALA A 34 -9.02 -13.77 0.47
N SER A 35 -8.56 -14.09 1.68
CA SER A 35 -7.51 -15.08 1.92
C SER A 35 -7.90 -16.45 1.34
N ALA A 36 -9.15 -16.89 1.53
CA ALA A 36 -9.65 -18.15 0.96
C ALA A 36 -9.63 -18.15 -0.57
N ARG A 37 -10.03 -17.04 -1.23
CA ARG A 37 -9.94 -16.91 -2.70
C ARG A 37 -8.50 -16.90 -3.18
N ILE A 38 -7.59 -16.23 -2.48
CA ILE A 38 -6.16 -16.22 -2.80
C ILE A 38 -5.56 -17.63 -2.65
N ALA A 39 -5.89 -18.35 -1.57
CA ALA A 39 -5.46 -19.73 -1.38
C ALA A 39 -5.98 -20.65 -2.50
N ALA A 40 -7.24 -20.48 -2.93
CA ALA A 40 -7.80 -21.24 -4.04
C ALA A 40 -7.15 -20.88 -5.41
N PHE A 41 -6.68 -19.64 -5.58
CA PHE A 41 -5.93 -19.22 -6.76
C PHE A 41 -4.50 -19.82 -6.79
N ASP A 42 -3.95 -20.17 -5.63
CA ASP A 42 -2.64 -20.85 -5.47
C ASP A 42 -1.48 -20.07 -6.14
N PRO A 43 -1.13 -18.86 -5.67
CA PRO A 43 -0.14 -18.03 -6.33
C PRO A 43 1.29 -18.58 -6.24
N GLU A 44 2.05 -18.44 -7.33
CA GLU A 44 3.47 -18.80 -7.41
C GLU A 44 4.40 -17.59 -7.22
N LEU A 45 3.85 -16.38 -7.33
CA LEU A 45 4.55 -15.12 -7.20
C LEU A 45 3.59 -14.04 -6.71
N VAL A 46 4.03 -13.22 -5.77
CA VAL A 46 3.34 -12.01 -5.34
C VAL A 46 4.06 -10.79 -5.88
N VAL A 47 3.32 -9.82 -6.41
CA VAL A 47 3.80 -8.46 -6.64
C VAL A 47 3.04 -7.55 -5.69
N LEU A 48 3.74 -6.94 -4.74
CA LEU A 48 3.12 -6.16 -3.68
C LEU A 48 3.50 -4.69 -3.82
N PHE A 49 2.51 -3.87 -4.18
CA PHE A 49 2.62 -2.41 -4.17
C PHE A 49 2.18 -1.89 -2.80
N ALA A 50 3.07 -1.18 -2.12
CA ALA A 50 2.80 -0.59 -0.80
C ALA A 50 3.57 0.73 -0.62
N PRO A 51 3.09 1.64 0.23
CA PRO A 51 3.90 2.76 0.72
C PRO A 51 4.83 2.30 1.84
N ASP A 52 5.62 3.22 2.35
CA ASP A 52 6.40 3.13 3.60
C ASP A 52 6.17 4.41 4.39
N HIS A 53 6.14 4.30 5.71
CA HIS A 53 5.79 5.38 6.61
C HIS A 53 7.03 5.88 7.35
N TYR A 54 8.11 6.25 6.65
CA TYR A 54 9.37 6.67 7.29
C TYR A 54 9.95 5.59 8.22
N ASN A 55 10.03 4.37 7.72
CA ASN A 55 10.66 3.23 8.38
C ASN A 55 11.80 2.67 7.53
N GLY A 56 11.58 2.54 6.21
CA GLY A 56 12.61 2.21 5.22
C GLY A 56 13.01 3.37 4.31
N PHE A 57 12.10 4.31 4.04
CA PHE A 57 12.32 5.43 3.10
C PHE A 57 12.24 6.78 3.80
N PHE A 58 13.25 7.63 3.59
CA PHE A 58 13.40 8.92 4.28
C PHE A 58 13.84 10.01 3.29
N TYR A 59 13.88 11.27 3.73
CA TYR A 59 14.27 12.39 2.87
C TYR A 59 15.76 12.42 2.52
N ASP A 60 16.60 11.57 3.12
CA ASP A 60 18.00 11.40 2.69
C ASP A 60 18.06 10.82 1.27
N VAL A 61 17.19 9.86 0.95
CA VAL A 61 16.90 9.39 -0.41
C VAL A 61 15.43 8.94 -0.48
N MET A 62 14.59 9.74 -1.15
CA MET A 62 13.17 9.44 -1.35
C MET A 62 12.84 9.31 -2.85
N PRO A 63 12.86 8.10 -3.42
CA PRO A 63 12.46 7.89 -4.81
C PRO A 63 10.93 7.91 -4.95
N PRO A 64 10.36 8.22 -6.13
CA PRO A 64 8.93 8.04 -6.37
C PRO A 64 8.53 6.56 -6.33
N PHE A 65 9.40 5.67 -6.81
CA PHE A 65 9.20 4.22 -6.88
C PHE A 65 10.50 3.48 -6.56
N CYS A 66 10.42 2.36 -5.83
CA CYS A 66 11.57 1.49 -5.58
C CYS A 66 11.16 0.02 -5.64
N LEU A 67 11.87 -0.81 -6.39
CA LEU A 67 11.72 -2.27 -6.37
C LEU A 67 12.78 -2.90 -5.46
N GLY A 68 12.35 -3.77 -4.55
CA GLY A 68 13.27 -4.51 -3.69
C GLY A 68 13.80 -5.74 -4.43
N VAL A 69 15.12 -5.84 -4.55
CA VAL A 69 15.85 -7.06 -4.95
C VAL A 69 16.23 -7.90 -3.72
N GLY A 70 16.25 -7.27 -2.55
CA GLY A 70 16.20 -7.90 -1.23
C GLY A 70 15.41 -7.00 -0.28
N ALA A 71 14.61 -7.60 0.62
CA ALA A 71 13.76 -6.85 1.53
C ALA A 71 13.62 -7.50 2.92
N THR A 72 13.45 -6.70 3.95
CA THR A 72 13.25 -7.14 5.33
C THR A 72 12.22 -6.24 6.02
N SER A 73 11.16 -6.86 6.54
CA SER A 73 10.18 -6.19 7.40
C SER A 73 10.77 -5.88 8.76
N ILE A 74 10.52 -4.66 9.25
CA ILE A 74 10.98 -4.19 10.55
C ILE A 74 10.11 -4.65 11.73
N GLY A 75 8.88 -5.12 11.48
CA GLY A 75 7.90 -5.54 12.49
C GLY A 75 7.41 -4.42 13.40
N ASP A 76 6.89 -3.34 12.82
CA ASP A 76 6.18 -2.30 13.57
C ASP A 76 4.69 -2.64 13.76
N PHE A 77 4.04 -1.99 14.73
CA PHE A 77 2.61 -2.16 15.03
C PHE A 77 2.16 -3.62 15.22
N SER A 78 3.02 -4.47 15.79
CA SER A 78 2.76 -5.90 15.99
C SER A 78 2.63 -6.73 14.70
N THR A 79 3.09 -6.21 13.57
CA THR A 79 3.25 -7.00 12.33
C THR A 79 4.52 -7.84 12.36
N ALA A 80 4.60 -8.86 11.51
CA ALA A 80 5.76 -9.73 11.43
C ALA A 80 7.04 -8.96 11.04
N ALA A 81 8.12 -9.21 11.77
CA ALA A 81 9.49 -8.86 11.37
C ALA A 81 10.13 -10.04 10.62
N GLY A 82 10.98 -9.75 9.63
CA GLY A 82 11.75 -10.80 8.96
C GLY A 82 11.99 -10.56 7.48
N VAL A 83 12.76 -11.46 6.88
CA VAL A 83 13.14 -11.38 5.46
C VAL A 83 11.94 -11.75 4.58
N LEU A 84 11.68 -10.95 3.56
CA LEU A 84 10.75 -11.31 2.50
C LEU A 84 11.49 -12.20 1.47
N PRO A 85 10.89 -13.29 0.98
CA PRO A 85 11.51 -14.18 0.01
C PRO A 85 11.52 -13.56 -1.41
N VAL A 86 12.39 -12.57 -1.63
CA VAL A 86 12.51 -11.91 -2.93
C VAL A 86 13.28 -12.80 -3.91
N PRO A 87 12.71 -13.17 -5.08
CA PRO A 87 13.44 -13.90 -6.12
C PRO A 87 14.39 -12.94 -6.87
N THR A 88 15.62 -12.82 -6.38
CA THR A 88 16.64 -11.82 -6.83
C THR A 88 16.75 -11.69 -8.35
N GLU A 89 17.02 -12.78 -9.08
CA GLU A 89 17.19 -12.74 -10.54
C GLU A 89 15.92 -12.24 -11.27
N LEU A 90 14.74 -12.60 -10.74
CA LEU A 90 13.46 -12.16 -11.30
C LEU A 90 13.21 -10.67 -11.01
N ALA A 91 13.57 -10.20 -9.80
CA ALA A 91 13.48 -8.79 -9.43
C ALA A 91 14.41 -7.93 -10.30
N GLU A 92 15.64 -8.37 -10.55
CA GLU A 92 16.58 -7.70 -11.45
C GLU A 92 16.06 -7.67 -12.89
N ALA A 93 15.55 -8.79 -13.41
CA ALA A 93 14.96 -8.85 -14.74
C ALA A 93 13.74 -7.92 -14.88
N CYS A 94 12.90 -7.84 -13.83
CA CYS A 94 11.77 -6.92 -13.77
C CYS A 94 12.25 -5.47 -13.82
N ALA A 95 13.23 -5.10 -12.99
CA ALA A 95 13.82 -3.76 -12.96
C ALA A 95 14.35 -3.35 -14.33
N HIS A 96 15.11 -4.23 -14.99
CA HIS A 96 15.62 -3.99 -16.34
C HIS A 96 14.50 -3.76 -17.36
N SER A 97 13.42 -4.55 -17.31
CA SER A 97 12.28 -4.42 -18.23
C SER A 97 11.50 -3.11 -18.01
N VAL A 98 11.29 -2.72 -16.75
CA VAL A 98 10.62 -1.47 -16.38
C VAL A 98 11.45 -0.25 -16.80
N MET A 99 12.76 -0.26 -16.54
CA MET A 99 13.70 0.78 -16.99
C MET A 99 13.70 0.92 -18.52
N LYS A 100 13.74 -0.20 -19.24
CA LYS A 100 13.64 -0.21 -20.71
C LYS A 100 12.32 0.35 -21.24
N SER A 101 11.26 0.31 -20.43
CA SER A 101 9.95 0.90 -20.74
C SER A 101 9.86 2.41 -20.46
N GLY A 102 10.95 3.07 -20.04
CA GLY A 102 11.01 4.52 -19.81
C GLY A 102 10.52 4.96 -18.42
N ILE A 103 10.54 4.05 -17.44
CA ILE A 103 10.24 4.37 -16.03
C ILE A 103 11.55 4.37 -15.23
N ASP A 104 11.87 5.51 -14.63
CA ASP A 104 13.01 5.64 -13.71
C ASP A 104 12.65 4.96 -12.38
N LEU A 105 13.07 3.69 -12.24
CA LEU A 105 12.79 2.86 -11.09
C LEU A 105 14.05 2.72 -10.22
N ALA A 106 13.97 3.14 -8.96
CA ALA A 106 15.03 2.84 -8.01
C ALA A 106 15.03 1.35 -7.66
N VAL A 107 16.19 0.81 -7.30
CA VAL A 107 16.34 -0.58 -6.84
C VAL A 107 17.05 -0.58 -5.50
N SER A 108 16.58 -1.41 -4.56
CA SER A 108 17.26 -1.65 -3.29
C SER A 108 17.50 -3.13 -3.05
N TYR A 109 18.75 -3.49 -2.73
CA TYR A 109 19.15 -4.87 -2.38
C TYR A 109 18.98 -5.16 -0.88
N CYS A 110 18.63 -4.13 -0.09
CA CYS A 110 18.47 -4.19 1.35
C CYS A 110 17.28 -3.32 1.79
N MET A 111 16.17 -3.40 1.06
CA MET A 111 14.98 -2.61 1.34
C MET A 111 14.44 -2.94 2.74
N GLN A 112 14.32 -1.93 3.59
CA GLN A 112 13.53 -2.08 4.81
C GLN A 112 12.08 -1.72 4.47
N VAL A 113 11.15 -2.52 4.98
CA VAL A 113 9.71 -2.30 4.79
C VAL A 113 8.99 -2.38 6.13
N ASP A 114 7.81 -1.75 6.22
CA ASP A 114 7.01 -1.70 7.43
C ASP A 114 5.67 -2.46 7.29
N HIS A 115 4.75 -2.22 8.22
CA HIS A 115 3.40 -2.78 8.24
C HIS A 115 2.64 -2.62 6.92
N GLY A 116 2.92 -1.59 6.12
CA GLY A 116 2.32 -1.41 4.80
C GLY A 116 2.60 -2.59 3.86
N PHE A 117 3.73 -3.28 4.06
CA PHE A 117 4.07 -4.52 3.36
C PHE A 117 3.73 -5.78 4.17
N ALA A 118 4.04 -5.79 5.46
CA ALA A 118 3.91 -7.00 6.29
C ALA A 118 2.45 -7.40 6.52
N GLN A 119 1.59 -6.43 6.87
CA GLN A 119 0.20 -6.67 7.23
C GLN A 119 -0.61 -7.39 6.13
N PRO A 120 -0.61 -6.96 4.85
CA PRO A 120 -1.35 -7.69 3.81
C PRO A 120 -0.80 -9.10 3.57
N LEU A 121 0.50 -9.34 3.73
CA LEU A 121 1.07 -10.70 3.60
C LEU A 121 0.61 -11.60 4.76
N GLU A 122 0.59 -11.08 5.98
CA GLU A 122 0.09 -11.82 7.14
C GLU A 122 -1.40 -12.13 7.03
N LEU A 123 -2.22 -11.12 6.75
CA LEU A 123 -3.68 -11.24 6.72
C LEU A 123 -4.18 -12.12 5.56
N LEU A 124 -3.53 -12.04 4.39
CA LEU A 124 -4.03 -12.70 3.18
C LEU A 124 -3.35 -14.04 2.90
N LEU A 125 -2.07 -14.18 3.24
CA LEU A 125 -1.27 -15.38 2.94
C LEU A 125 -0.87 -16.16 4.21
N GLY A 126 -1.02 -15.58 5.40
CA GLY A 126 -0.63 -16.22 6.66
C GLY A 126 0.86 -16.07 7.00
N GLY A 127 1.58 -15.13 6.38
CA GLY A 127 2.95 -14.78 6.76
C GLY A 127 3.81 -14.20 5.62
N LEU A 128 4.98 -13.67 5.98
CA LEU A 128 5.90 -13.03 5.04
C LEU A 128 6.55 -13.98 4.03
N ASP A 129 6.68 -15.26 4.39
CA ASP A 129 7.56 -16.24 3.74
C ASP A 129 6.82 -17.32 2.95
N LYS A 130 5.51 -17.14 2.69
CA LYS A 130 4.65 -18.17 2.09
C LYS A 130 4.79 -18.30 0.58
N VAL A 131 5.03 -17.19 -0.11
CA VAL A 131 5.14 -17.12 -1.58
C VAL A 131 6.24 -16.11 -1.91
N PRO A 132 7.06 -16.33 -2.96
CA PRO A 132 8.04 -15.34 -3.39
C PRO A 132 7.40 -13.97 -3.67
N VAL A 133 8.03 -12.88 -3.22
CA VAL A 133 7.45 -11.52 -3.30
C VAL A 133 8.37 -10.58 -4.10
N LEU A 134 7.81 -9.81 -5.02
CA LEU A 134 8.41 -8.60 -5.59
C LEU A 134 7.82 -7.38 -4.86
N PRO A 135 8.50 -6.83 -3.82
CA PRO A 135 8.02 -5.66 -3.10
C PRO A 135 8.32 -4.38 -3.87
N VAL A 136 7.29 -3.58 -4.13
CA VAL A 136 7.38 -2.32 -4.85
C VAL A 136 6.88 -1.19 -3.97
N PHE A 137 7.81 -0.37 -3.52
CA PHE A 137 7.50 0.88 -2.84
C PHE A 137 6.98 1.92 -3.84
N ILE A 138 5.87 2.55 -3.48
CA ILE A 138 5.35 3.75 -4.15
C ILE A 138 5.25 4.86 -3.10
N ASN A 139 5.92 5.98 -3.35
CA ASN A 139 5.89 7.11 -2.43
C ASN A 139 4.50 7.73 -2.35
N GLY A 140 3.83 7.53 -1.21
CA GLY A 140 2.56 8.15 -0.85
C GLY A 140 2.67 9.19 0.26
N VAL A 141 3.86 9.41 0.81
CA VAL A 141 4.01 10.12 2.11
C VAL A 141 4.85 11.39 1.99
N ALA A 142 5.98 11.34 1.28
CA ALA A 142 6.96 12.41 1.29
C ALA A 142 6.96 13.21 -0.02
N THR A 143 6.64 14.50 0.03
CA THR A 143 6.65 15.35 -1.17
C THR A 143 8.06 15.55 -1.74
N PRO A 144 8.26 15.59 -3.07
CA PRO A 144 7.25 15.51 -4.12
C PRO A 144 6.75 14.09 -4.39
N LEU A 145 5.44 13.95 -4.68
CA LEU A 145 4.77 12.67 -4.89
C LEU A 145 4.58 12.37 -6.38
N PRO A 146 4.67 11.10 -6.83
CA PRO A 146 4.27 10.73 -8.18
C PRO A 146 2.78 10.98 -8.40
N GLY A 147 2.38 11.42 -9.59
CA GLY A 147 0.96 11.50 -9.98
C GLY A 147 0.38 10.14 -10.38
N PHE A 148 -0.95 10.06 -10.56
CA PHE A 148 -1.62 8.84 -11.00
C PHE A 148 -1.14 8.36 -12.37
N GLN A 149 -0.92 9.27 -13.32
CA GLN A 149 -0.42 8.91 -14.65
C GLN A 149 0.90 8.15 -14.60
N ARG A 150 1.89 8.66 -13.85
CA ARG A 150 3.21 8.00 -13.74
C ARG A 150 3.10 6.66 -13.01
N THR A 151 2.23 6.58 -12.02
CA THR A 151 1.92 5.35 -11.27
C THR A 151 1.27 4.28 -12.15
N ARG A 152 0.30 4.67 -12.99
CA ARG A 152 -0.34 3.79 -13.98
C ARG A 152 0.68 3.27 -14.99
N MET A 153 1.56 4.12 -15.50
CA MET A 153 2.62 3.71 -16.44
C MET A 153 3.60 2.71 -15.81
N LEU A 154 3.95 2.87 -14.52
CA LEU A 154 4.73 1.86 -13.77
C LEU A 154 3.99 0.53 -13.74
N GLY A 155 2.73 0.54 -13.30
CA GLY A 155 1.90 -0.68 -13.21
C GLY A 155 1.80 -1.40 -14.56
N GLU A 156 1.53 -0.67 -15.65
CA GLU A 156 1.47 -1.23 -17.01
C GLU A 156 2.82 -1.81 -17.46
N ALA A 157 3.94 -1.15 -17.15
CA ALA A 157 5.28 -1.67 -17.48
C ALA A 157 5.58 -2.98 -16.76
N MET A 158 5.24 -3.06 -15.48
CA MET A 158 5.34 -4.31 -14.72
C MET A 158 4.40 -5.38 -15.27
N GLY A 159 3.14 -5.04 -15.60
CA GLY A 159 2.18 -5.99 -16.15
C GLY A 159 2.65 -6.62 -17.47
N ARG A 160 3.26 -5.82 -18.36
CA ARG A 160 3.89 -6.33 -19.60
C ARG A 160 5.06 -7.27 -19.35
N PHE A 161 5.85 -7.03 -18.30
CA PHE A 161 6.91 -7.97 -17.92
C PHE A 161 6.33 -9.26 -17.35
N LEU A 162 5.39 -9.14 -16.41
CA LEU A 162 4.78 -10.27 -15.73
C LEU A 162 4.00 -11.18 -16.68
N SER A 163 3.39 -10.63 -17.74
CA SER A 163 2.69 -11.42 -18.76
C SER A 163 3.60 -12.32 -19.59
N THR A 164 4.92 -12.13 -19.52
CA THR A 164 5.90 -13.05 -20.11
C THR A 164 6.22 -14.24 -19.21
N LEU A 165 5.85 -14.17 -17.93
CA LEU A 165 6.13 -15.22 -16.96
C LEU A 165 5.03 -16.28 -17.02
N ASN A 166 5.38 -17.54 -17.28
CA ASN A 166 4.41 -18.64 -17.18
C ASN A 166 4.14 -19.01 -15.70
N LYS A 167 3.54 -18.08 -14.94
CA LYS A 167 3.26 -18.19 -13.49
C LYS A 167 1.86 -17.69 -13.14
N ARG A 168 1.29 -18.22 -12.06
CA ARG A 168 0.12 -17.65 -11.36
C ARG A 168 0.58 -16.49 -10.50
N VAL A 169 0.30 -15.27 -10.94
CA VAL A 169 0.75 -14.04 -10.26
C VAL A 169 -0.39 -13.46 -9.44
N LEU A 170 -0.15 -13.27 -8.14
CA LEU A 170 -0.99 -12.47 -7.26
C LEU A 170 -0.44 -11.03 -7.23
N ILE A 171 -1.30 -10.06 -7.51
CA ILE A 171 -0.98 -8.64 -7.38
C ILE A 171 -1.67 -8.11 -6.12
N LEU A 172 -0.89 -7.52 -5.22
CA LEU A 172 -1.40 -6.89 -4.00
C LEU A 172 -1.23 -5.37 -4.07
N GLY A 173 -2.31 -4.65 -3.77
CA GLY A 173 -2.29 -3.20 -3.56
C GLY A 173 -2.61 -2.87 -2.10
N SER A 174 -1.64 -2.33 -1.38
CA SER A 174 -1.77 -2.06 0.06
C SER A 174 -1.98 -0.57 0.33
N GLY A 175 -2.94 -0.23 1.20
CA GLY A 175 -3.14 1.12 1.74
C GLY A 175 -4.49 1.74 1.42
N GLY A 176 -4.61 3.04 1.72
CA GLY A 176 -5.82 3.82 1.48
C GLY A 176 -6.97 3.56 2.46
N LEU A 177 -8.18 4.05 2.19
CA LEU A 177 -8.53 5.02 1.15
C LEU A 177 -8.39 6.44 1.69
N SER A 178 -9.47 7.22 1.80
CA SER A 178 -9.42 8.56 2.38
C SER A 178 -8.97 8.51 3.84
N HIS A 179 -7.91 9.24 4.17
CA HIS A 179 -7.43 9.44 5.54
C HIS A 179 -6.29 10.46 5.65
N GLN A 180 -6.04 10.92 6.89
CA GLN A 180 -4.86 11.71 7.24
C GLN A 180 -4.49 11.57 8.73
N PRO A 181 -3.83 10.48 9.13
CA PRO A 181 -3.18 10.35 10.44
C PRO A 181 -2.07 11.42 10.63
N PRO A 182 -1.57 11.60 11.87
CA PRO A 182 -0.52 12.57 12.18
C PRO A 182 0.84 12.12 11.62
N VAL A 183 1.04 12.31 10.32
CA VAL A 183 2.32 12.06 9.64
C VAL A 183 3.15 13.36 9.64
N PRO A 184 4.41 13.33 10.10
CA PRO A 184 5.25 14.52 10.17
C PRO A 184 5.61 15.07 8.78
N GLU A 185 5.46 16.38 8.60
CA GLU A 185 5.85 17.09 7.38
C GLU A 185 7.18 17.83 7.59
N LEU A 186 8.20 17.59 6.75
CA LEU A 186 9.55 18.15 6.90
C LEU A 186 9.58 19.68 7.10
N ALA A 187 8.65 20.39 6.44
CA ALA A 187 8.52 21.85 6.52
C ALA A 187 7.95 22.36 7.86
N LYS A 188 7.28 21.51 8.64
CA LYS A 188 6.52 21.89 9.85
C LYS A 188 7.10 21.34 11.15
N VAL A 189 8.16 20.53 11.08
CA VAL A 189 8.75 19.86 12.23
C VAL A 189 9.91 20.63 12.85
N ASP A 190 10.15 20.39 14.13
CA ASP A 190 11.31 20.89 14.86
C ASP A 190 12.63 20.28 14.35
N ALA A 191 13.76 20.71 14.91
CA ALA A 191 15.08 20.25 14.48
C ALA A 191 15.31 18.74 14.71
N HIS A 192 14.77 18.19 15.80
CA HIS A 192 14.96 16.78 16.15
C HIS A 192 14.18 15.88 15.19
N MET A 193 12.91 16.18 14.95
CA MET A 193 12.09 15.43 14.01
C MET A 193 12.54 15.65 12.56
N ARG A 194 13.09 16.84 12.22
CA ARG A 194 13.76 17.06 10.93
C ARG A 194 14.93 16.11 10.73
N ASP A 195 15.80 15.97 11.73
CA ASP A 195 16.94 15.04 11.67
C ASP A 195 16.47 13.58 11.46
N ARG A 196 15.42 13.15 12.18
CA ARG A 196 14.79 11.83 12.00
C ARG A 196 14.31 11.61 10.57
N LEU A 197 13.59 12.59 10.01
CA LEU A 197 13.08 12.55 8.64
C LEU A 197 14.20 12.58 7.58
N LEU A 198 15.37 13.12 7.90
CA LEU A 198 16.57 13.12 7.06
C LEU A 198 17.44 11.86 7.25
N GLY A 199 16.86 10.77 7.74
CA GLY A 199 17.47 9.43 7.72
C GLY A 199 17.97 8.92 9.07
N SER A 200 18.12 9.77 10.09
CA SER A 200 18.50 9.28 11.43
C SER A 200 17.39 8.46 12.11
N GLY A 201 16.17 8.48 11.55
CA GLY A 201 15.05 7.64 11.96
C GLY A 201 15.12 6.19 11.49
N LYS A 202 16.08 5.81 10.63
CA LYS A 202 16.24 4.41 10.17
C LYS A 202 16.51 3.45 11.33
N GLN A 203 17.16 3.94 12.38
CA GLN A 203 17.45 3.18 13.60
C GLN A 203 16.89 3.94 14.80
N LEU A 204 15.57 3.93 14.93
CA LEU A 204 14.91 4.44 16.13
C LEU A 204 15.10 3.49 17.31
N PRO A 205 15.53 4.02 18.49
CA PRO A 205 15.45 3.31 19.76
C PRO A 205 14.03 2.77 20.04
N PRO A 206 13.89 1.62 20.73
CA PRO A 206 12.58 1.01 20.98
C PRO A 206 11.57 1.94 21.66
N ASP A 207 12.01 2.74 22.63
CA ASP A 207 11.18 3.73 23.34
C ASP A 207 10.67 4.84 22.42
N GLU A 208 11.50 5.33 21.48
CA GLU A 208 11.05 6.30 20.47
C GLU A 208 10.04 5.70 19.48
N ARG A 209 10.19 4.41 19.13
CA ARG A 209 9.19 3.70 18.30
C ARG A 209 7.86 3.58 19.03
N GLU A 210 7.88 3.20 20.30
CA GLU A 210 6.68 3.13 21.15
C GLU A 210 6.00 4.50 21.28
N LEU A 211 6.77 5.57 21.47
CA LEU A 211 6.23 6.93 21.52
C LEU A 211 5.59 7.34 20.19
N ARG A 212 6.21 6.99 19.07
CA ARG A 212 5.65 7.24 17.74
C ARG A 212 4.32 6.49 17.56
N GLN A 213 4.27 5.22 17.91
CA GLN A 213 3.06 4.40 17.85
C GLN A 213 1.95 4.97 18.73
N ARG A 214 2.28 5.37 19.97
CA ARG A 214 1.33 5.97 20.91
C ARG A 214 0.69 7.25 20.37
N ARG A 215 1.46 8.11 19.69
CA ARG A 215 0.91 9.33 19.06
C ARG A 215 -0.16 9.04 18.02
N VAL A 216 -0.02 7.94 17.27
CA VAL A 216 -1.02 7.53 16.27
C VAL A 216 -2.27 7.00 16.97
N ILE A 217 -2.11 6.19 18.02
CA ILE A 217 -3.22 5.67 18.85
C ILE A 217 -3.99 6.83 19.50
N GLU A 218 -3.31 7.75 20.19
CA GLU A 218 -3.92 8.92 20.82
C GLU A 218 -4.61 9.86 19.81
N ALA A 219 -4.13 9.91 18.56
CA ALA A 219 -4.80 10.67 17.52
C ALA A 219 -6.10 9.99 17.06
N ALA A 220 -6.12 8.66 17.01
CA ALA A 220 -7.31 7.89 16.68
C ALA A 220 -8.38 8.02 17.77
N GLU A 221 -8.00 7.86 19.05
CA GLU A 221 -8.90 8.05 20.19
C GLU A 221 -9.57 9.45 20.14
N ARG A 222 -8.78 10.50 19.91
CA ARG A 222 -9.30 11.87 19.75
C ARG A 222 -10.20 12.04 18.52
N PHE A 223 -9.91 11.33 17.43
CA PHE A 223 -10.72 11.39 16.22
C PHE A 223 -12.07 10.69 16.38
N VAL A 224 -12.13 9.64 17.20
CA VAL A 224 -13.39 8.99 17.60
C VAL A 224 -14.26 9.95 18.43
N GLU A 225 -13.66 10.69 19.36
CA GLU A 225 -14.36 11.68 20.18
C GLU A 225 -14.82 12.92 19.37
N ASP A 226 -13.94 13.45 18.52
CA ASP A 226 -14.20 14.59 17.65
C ASP A 226 -13.53 14.42 16.28
N GLN A 227 -14.35 14.13 15.27
CA GLN A 227 -13.89 13.97 13.88
C GLN A 227 -13.37 15.26 13.24
N LYS A 228 -13.40 16.41 13.92
CA LYS A 228 -12.74 17.65 13.45
C LYS A 228 -11.26 17.73 13.80
N THR A 229 -10.75 16.80 14.59
CA THR A 229 -9.35 16.77 15.02
C THR A 229 -8.38 16.39 13.88
N LEU A 230 -8.86 15.68 12.85
CA LEU A 230 -8.10 15.30 11.66
C LEU A 230 -8.89 15.64 10.38
N HIS A 231 -8.26 15.41 9.23
CA HIS A 231 -8.96 15.51 7.94
C HIS A 231 -10.11 14.48 7.91
N PRO A 232 -11.33 14.88 7.53
CA PRO A 232 -12.46 13.96 7.49
C PRO A 232 -12.23 12.84 6.47
N LEU A 233 -12.77 11.67 6.77
CA LEU A 233 -12.92 10.58 5.79
C LEU A 233 -13.91 11.04 4.70
N ASN A 234 -13.71 10.56 3.48
CA ASN A 234 -14.51 10.90 2.32
C ASN A 234 -15.11 9.66 1.62
N PRO A 235 -16.20 9.09 2.15
CA PRO A 235 -16.90 7.95 1.55
C PRO A 235 -17.34 8.14 0.10
N ILE A 236 -17.66 9.37 -0.30
CA ILE A 236 -18.10 9.65 -1.67
C ILE A 236 -16.92 9.44 -2.62
N TRP A 237 -15.79 10.08 -2.33
CA TRP A 237 -14.58 9.94 -3.13
C TRP A 237 -14.05 8.50 -3.11
N ASP A 238 -14.04 7.84 -1.95
CA ASP A 238 -13.59 6.45 -1.81
C ASP A 238 -14.38 5.50 -2.72
N ASN A 239 -15.71 5.60 -2.69
CA ASN A 239 -16.56 4.77 -3.52
C ASN A 239 -16.46 5.10 -5.02
N GLN A 240 -16.23 6.37 -5.38
CA GLN A 240 -15.96 6.78 -6.75
C GLN A 240 -14.63 6.20 -7.24
N PHE A 241 -13.58 6.30 -6.44
CA PHE A 241 -12.26 5.71 -6.73
C PHE A 241 -12.37 4.22 -7.00
N MET A 242 -12.99 3.45 -6.09
CA MET A 242 -13.21 2.02 -6.28
C MET A 242 -14.04 1.71 -7.53
N THR A 243 -15.03 2.53 -7.86
CA THR A 243 -15.86 2.35 -9.07
C THR A 243 -15.04 2.54 -10.34
N LEU A 244 -14.09 3.50 -10.37
CA LEU A 244 -13.19 3.67 -11.51
C LEU A 244 -12.29 2.46 -11.70
N LEU A 245 -11.80 1.85 -10.60
CA LEU A 245 -11.06 0.59 -10.66
C LEU A 245 -11.91 -0.54 -11.21
N GLU A 246 -13.15 -0.72 -10.73
CA GLU A 246 -14.03 -1.78 -11.21
C GLU A 246 -14.39 -1.66 -12.69
N GLN A 247 -14.49 -0.44 -13.20
CA GLN A 247 -14.86 -0.15 -14.58
C GLN A 247 -13.67 -0.12 -15.56
N GLY A 248 -12.42 -0.30 -15.09
CA GLY A 248 -11.24 -0.18 -15.94
C GLY A 248 -10.96 1.24 -16.43
N ARG A 249 -11.48 2.25 -15.73
CA ARG A 249 -11.39 3.66 -16.13
C ARG A 249 -10.21 4.38 -15.45
N LEU A 250 -9.09 3.68 -15.32
CA LEU A 250 -7.89 4.16 -14.59
C LEU A 250 -7.34 5.49 -15.13
N ALA A 251 -7.42 5.71 -16.44
CA ALA A 251 -6.92 6.92 -17.09
C ALA A 251 -7.63 8.21 -16.62
N GLU A 252 -8.83 8.10 -16.04
CA GLU A 252 -9.53 9.27 -15.47
C GLU A 252 -8.87 9.79 -14.19
N LEU A 253 -8.12 8.93 -13.49
CA LEU A 253 -7.34 9.35 -12.33
C LEU A 253 -6.14 10.23 -12.73
N ASP A 254 -5.67 10.13 -13.97
CA ASP A 254 -4.47 10.85 -14.45
C ASP A 254 -4.63 12.38 -14.39
N ALA A 255 -5.87 12.87 -14.46
CA ALA A 255 -6.19 14.29 -14.40
C ALA A 255 -6.18 14.86 -12.97
N ILE A 256 -6.25 14.00 -11.95
CA ILE A 256 -6.32 14.42 -10.55
C ILE A 256 -4.92 14.82 -10.08
N SER A 257 -4.75 16.08 -9.71
CA SER A 257 -3.49 16.58 -9.15
C SER A 257 -3.25 16.05 -7.72
N ASN A 258 -2.00 16.08 -7.26
CA ASN A 258 -1.71 15.67 -5.89
C ASN A 258 -2.35 16.62 -4.86
N GLU A 259 -2.34 17.91 -5.17
CA GLU A 259 -2.93 18.97 -4.35
C GLU A 259 -4.44 18.80 -4.21
N GLU A 260 -5.12 18.51 -5.33
CA GLU A 260 -6.55 18.22 -5.36
C GLU A 260 -6.88 16.96 -4.54
N LEU A 261 -6.14 15.87 -4.75
CA LEU A 261 -6.36 14.64 -3.99
C LEU A 261 -6.17 14.86 -2.47
N SER A 262 -5.09 15.54 -2.08
CA SER A 262 -4.83 15.91 -0.68
C SER A 262 -5.98 16.74 -0.08
N ALA A 263 -6.55 17.67 -0.84
CA ALA A 263 -7.64 18.52 -0.38
C ALA A 263 -9.00 17.78 -0.29
N ILE A 264 -9.24 16.81 -1.16
CA ILE A 264 -10.52 16.07 -1.20
C ILE A 264 -10.57 14.97 -0.14
N ALA A 265 -9.48 14.23 0.03
CA ALA A 265 -9.49 12.97 0.77
C ALA A 265 -8.44 12.88 1.90
N GLY A 266 -7.55 13.86 2.01
CA GLY A 266 -6.47 13.89 2.99
C GLY A 266 -5.14 13.41 2.41
N LYS A 267 -4.03 13.86 3.01
CA LYS A 267 -2.67 13.66 2.49
C LYS A 267 -2.23 12.20 2.46
N SER A 268 -2.67 11.36 3.39
CA SER A 268 -2.29 9.93 3.40
C SER A 268 -3.06 9.11 2.36
N THR A 269 -4.12 9.68 1.77
CA THR A 269 -4.84 9.04 0.65
C THR A 269 -3.96 8.76 -0.56
N HIS A 270 -2.81 9.42 -0.70
CA HIS A 270 -1.89 9.15 -1.81
C HIS A 270 -1.43 7.70 -1.91
N GLU A 271 -1.56 6.90 -0.84
CA GLU A 271 -1.34 5.47 -0.86
C GLU A 271 -2.27 4.71 -1.82
N VAL A 272 -3.44 5.23 -2.17
CA VAL A 272 -4.33 4.62 -3.19
C VAL A 272 -3.67 4.49 -4.57
N LYS A 273 -2.53 5.15 -4.79
CA LYS A 273 -1.67 4.95 -5.96
C LYS A 273 -1.15 3.50 -6.05
N THR A 274 -1.00 2.79 -4.94
CA THR A 274 -0.65 1.37 -4.95
C THR A 274 -1.77 0.53 -5.55
N TRP A 275 -3.03 0.86 -5.29
CA TRP A 275 -4.19 0.22 -5.91
C TRP A 275 -4.25 0.56 -7.41
N ALA A 276 -4.00 1.82 -7.78
CA ALA A 276 -3.93 2.22 -9.18
C ALA A 276 -2.82 1.49 -9.94
N ALA A 277 -1.63 1.32 -9.35
CA ALA A 277 -0.54 0.53 -9.92
C ALA A 277 -0.93 -0.94 -10.07
N ALA A 278 -1.54 -1.54 -9.03
CA ALA A 278 -1.99 -2.92 -9.05
C ALA A 278 -3.01 -3.18 -10.19
N PHE A 279 -4.04 -2.33 -10.30
CA PHE A 279 -5.04 -2.45 -11.36
C PHE A 279 -4.47 -2.15 -12.75
N ALA A 280 -3.50 -1.25 -12.86
CA ALA A 280 -2.79 -0.98 -14.12
C ALA A 280 -1.93 -2.18 -14.56
N THR A 281 -1.28 -2.86 -13.61
CA THR A 281 -0.60 -4.14 -13.85
C THR A 281 -1.57 -5.20 -14.35
N LEU A 282 -2.70 -5.39 -13.66
CA LEU A 282 -3.73 -6.34 -14.08
C LEU A 282 -4.27 -6.04 -15.49
N SER A 283 -4.58 -4.77 -15.77
CA SER A 283 -5.11 -4.31 -17.06
C SER A 283 -4.14 -4.57 -18.22
N ALA A 284 -2.83 -4.45 -17.97
CA ALA A 284 -1.80 -4.75 -18.97
C ALA A 284 -1.61 -6.26 -19.22
N MET A 285 -2.12 -7.12 -18.32
CA MET A 285 -2.12 -8.57 -18.47
C MET A 285 -3.42 -9.10 -19.13
N GLY A 286 -4.49 -8.31 -19.14
CA GLY A 286 -5.73 -8.63 -19.84
C GLY A 286 -6.94 -7.83 -19.31
N SER A 287 -8.09 -8.02 -19.95
CA SER A 287 -9.37 -7.61 -19.38
C SER A 287 -9.61 -8.34 -18.06
N TYR A 288 -10.38 -7.75 -17.16
CA TYR A 288 -10.65 -8.33 -15.85
C TYR A 288 -12.09 -8.11 -15.40
N ARG A 289 -12.47 -8.88 -14.39
CA ARG A 289 -13.71 -8.73 -13.65
C ARG A 289 -13.37 -8.58 -12.16
N THR A 290 -14.05 -7.65 -11.50
CA THR A 290 -13.92 -7.45 -10.05
C THR A 290 -14.88 -8.32 -9.24
N GLU A 291 -14.51 -8.59 -8.00
CA GLU A 291 -15.32 -9.28 -7.01
C GLU A 291 -14.93 -8.83 -5.59
N GLY A 292 -15.75 -9.18 -4.59
CA GLY A 292 -15.39 -8.97 -3.19
C GLY A 292 -15.18 -7.51 -2.77
N ARG A 293 -15.85 -6.56 -3.44
CA ARG A 293 -15.85 -5.15 -3.06
C ARG A 293 -16.39 -4.98 -1.64
N TYR A 294 -15.64 -4.28 -0.80
CA TYR A 294 -16.05 -3.84 0.53
C TYR A 294 -15.54 -2.43 0.79
N TYR A 295 -16.37 -1.61 1.43
CA TYR A 295 -15.98 -0.28 1.89
C TYR A 295 -16.71 0.08 3.17
N ARG A 296 -15.98 0.63 4.14
CA ARG A 296 -16.55 1.23 5.35
C ARG A 296 -15.67 2.37 5.88
N PRO A 297 -16.23 3.53 6.24
CA PRO A 297 -15.49 4.51 7.03
C PRO A 297 -15.37 3.99 8.48
N ILE A 298 -14.14 3.87 8.97
CA ILE A 298 -13.84 3.39 10.33
C ILE A 298 -13.01 4.48 11.03
N PRO A 299 -13.65 5.40 11.77
CA PRO A 299 -12.97 6.48 12.50
C PRO A 299 -11.92 5.97 13.49
N GLU A 300 -12.20 4.85 14.16
CA GLU A 300 -11.30 4.21 15.13
C GLU A 300 -9.95 3.85 14.51
N TRP A 301 -9.93 3.57 13.20
CA TRP A 301 -8.73 3.28 12.44
C TRP A 301 -8.24 4.43 11.58
N ILE A 302 -8.87 5.61 11.69
CA ILE A 302 -8.63 6.80 10.86
C ILE A 302 -8.58 6.39 9.37
N ALA A 303 -9.54 5.59 8.90
CA ALA A 303 -9.47 5.05 7.54
C ALA A 303 -10.83 4.89 6.90
N GLY A 304 -10.97 5.34 5.65
CA GLY A 304 -11.88 4.73 4.69
C GLY A 304 -11.40 3.32 4.37
N PHE A 305 -11.81 2.33 5.13
CA PHE A 305 -11.31 0.96 4.99
C PHE A 305 -11.93 0.29 3.76
N GLY A 306 -11.08 -0.17 2.85
CA GLY A 306 -11.50 -0.78 1.59
C GLY A 306 -10.89 -2.15 1.35
N SER A 307 -11.62 -2.97 0.61
CA SER A 307 -11.12 -4.22 0.03
C SER A 307 -11.73 -4.43 -1.36
N LEU A 308 -10.92 -4.91 -2.32
CA LEU A 308 -11.37 -5.18 -3.68
C LEU A 308 -10.52 -6.25 -4.35
N SER A 309 -11.15 -7.29 -4.89
CA SER A 309 -10.50 -8.33 -5.68
C SER A 309 -10.79 -8.16 -7.17
N ALA A 310 -9.90 -8.71 -8.01
CA ALA A 310 -10.15 -8.85 -9.44
C ALA A 310 -9.41 -10.05 -10.03
N THR A 311 -9.95 -10.61 -11.11
CA THR A 311 -9.30 -11.69 -11.88
C THR A 311 -9.34 -11.36 -13.36
N THR A 312 -8.26 -11.68 -14.09
CA THR A 312 -8.24 -11.58 -15.55
C THR A 312 -9.29 -12.49 -16.19
N THR A 313 -10.04 -11.98 -17.15
CA THR A 313 -10.97 -12.74 -17.99
C THR A 313 -10.26 -13.13 -19.29
N ASN A 314 -10.29 -14.42 -19.64
CA ASN A 314 -9.83 -14.90 -20.95
C ASN A 314 -10.73 -14.39 -22.08
#